data_AF-A0A6I2W9K3-F1
#
_entry.id   AF-A0A6I2W9K3-F1
#
_cell.length_a   1.000
_cell.length_b   1.000
_cell.length_c   1.000
_cell.angle_alpha   90.00
_cell.angle_beta   90.00
_cell.angle_gamma   90.00
#
_symmetry.space_group_name_H-M   'P 1'
#
loop_
_entity.id
_entity.type
_entity.pdbx_description
1 polymer ?
#
loop_
_entity_poly.entity_id
_entity_poly.type
_entity_poly.pdbx_seq_one_letter_code
_entity_poly.pdbx_strand_id
1 'polypeptide(L)'
;LVRENPISATKITLLITKDLVVGSVKALVSLPTQIPSIVRQTFGGEARNANGLVGIVGVARVSAQTASSGVLTLPEKIASLVLIVASLNIFIGIFNLLPILPLDGGHMAVAIAEALRRRFAFARGKSDPGPIDVERLTPITMVVFALLAALTLLLLAADIFNPISLGL
;
A
#
# COMPACT_ATOMS: atom_id res chain seq x y z
N LEU A 1 13.50 24.48 -16.52
CA LEU A 1 13.71 23.20 -17.24
C LEU A 1 15.19 22.84 -17.15
N VAL A 2 15.59 22.10 -16.12
CA VAL A 2 16.96 21.57 -16.03
C VAL A 2 17.10 20.56 -17.16
N ARG A 3 18.01 20.81 -18.12
CA ARG A 3 18.36 19.85 -19.16
C ARG A 3 19.24 18.77 -18.54
N GLU A 4 18.60 17.84 -17.84
CA GLU A 4 19.23 16.62 -17.36
C GLU A 4 19.69 15.80 -18.57
N ASN A 5 20.96 15.39 -18.59
CA ASN A 5 21.48 14.43 -19.57
C ASN A 5 20.61 13.14 -19.47
N PRO A 6 20.22 12.46 -20.57
CA PRO A 6 19.37 11.24 -20.53
C PRO A 6 19.81 10.19 -19.49
N ILE A 7 21.12 10.09 -19.25
CA ILE A 7 21.70 9.20 -18.24
C ILE A 7 21.32 9.66 -16.82
N SER A 8 21.38 10.96 -16.55
CA SER A 8 21.01 11.55 -15.25
C SER A 8 19.50 11.45 -15.01
N ALA A 9 18.67 11.71 -16.02
CA ALA A 9 17.22 11.55 -15.93
C ALA A 9 16.81 10.10 -15.59
N THR A 10 17.50 9.12 -16.18
CA THR A 10 17.28 7.69 -15.88
C THR A 10 17.66 7.36 -14.43
N LYS A 11 18.82 7.87 -13.97
CA LYS A 11 19.25 7.67 -12.58
C LYS A 11 18.27 8.31 -11.59
N ILE A 12 17.81 9.53 -11.84
CA ILE A 12 16.85 10.22 -10.98
C ILE A 12 15.53 9.43 -10.92
N THR A 13 15.03 8.97 -12.06
CA THR A 13 13.79 8.17 -12.12
C THR A 13 13.92 6.89 -11.31
N LEU A 14 15.07 6.21 -11.41
CA LEU A 14 15.34 5.00 -10.64
C LEU A 14 15.38 5.29 -9.13
N LEU A 15 16.02 6.39 -8.72
CA LEU A 15 16.09 6.81 -7.32
C LEU A 15 14.71 7.15 -6.77
N ILE A 16 13.91 7.94 -7.50
CA ILE A 16 12.52 8.27 -7.11
C ILE A 16 11.71 6.98 -6.98
N THR A 17 11.79 6.08 -7.96
CA THR A 17 11.06 4.80 -7.92
C THR A 17 11.48 3.96 -6.72
N LYS A 18 12.78 3.88 -6.44
CA LYS A 18 13.32 3.18 -5.27
C LYS A 18 12.77 3.78 -3.98
N ASP A 19 12.77 5.10 -3.85
CA ASP A 19 12.29 5.79 -2.65
C ASP A 19 10.79 5.58 -2.45
N LEU A 20 9.99 5.60 -3.54
CA LEU A 20 8.56 5.28 -3.50
C LEU A 20 8.32 3.83 -3.04
N VAL A 21 9.08 2.87 -3.58
CA VAL A 21 8.97 1.45 -3.20
C VAL A 21 9.35 1.25 -1.73
N VAL A 22 10.51 1.78 -1.30
CA VAL A 22 10.98 1.66 0.08
C VAL A 22 10.03 2.36 1.05
N GLY A 23 9.55 3.56 0.70
CA GLY A 23 8.54 4.29 1.48
C GLY A 23 7.24 3.50 1.61
N SER A 24 6.76 2.89 0.52
CA SER A 24 5.56 2.06 0.50
C SER A 24 5.71 0.81 1.37
N VAL A 25 6.85 0.11 1.30
CA VAL A 25 7.15 -1.04 2.16
C VAL A 25 7.21 -0.62 3.64
N LYS A 26 7.88 0.50 3.97
CA LYS A 26 7.92 1.02 5.34
C LYS A 26 6.52 1.36 5.85
N ALA A 27 5.70 2.01 5.03
CA ALA A 27 4.31 2.31 5.35
C ALA A 27 3.53 1.01 5.64
N LEU A 28 3.67 -0.01 4.78
CA LEU A 28 3.04 -1.32 4.92
C LEU A 28 3.40 -2.01 6.25
N VAL A 29 4.70 -2.07 6.57
CA VAL A 29 5.21 -2.67 7.81
C VAL A 29 4.72 -1.90 9.04
N SER A 30 4.55 -0.58 8.92
CA SER A 30 4.01 0.24 10.00
C SER A 30 2.49 0.11 10.19
N LEU A 31 1.74 -0.41 9.22
CA LEU A 31 0.27 -0.45 9.27
C LEU A 31 -0.30 -1.01 10.59
N PRO A 32 0.18 -2.15 11.12
CA PRO A 32 -0.41 -2.72 12.32
C PRO A 32 -0.32 -1.81 13.54
N THR A 33 0.76 -1.02 13.65
CA THR A 33 0.95 -0.07 14.76
C THR A 33 0.19 1.24 14.54
N GLN A 34 -0.16 1.54 13.29
CA GLN A 34 -0.95 2.72 12.94
C GLN A 34 -2.45 2.53 13.21
N ILE A 35 -3.00 1.32 13.06
CA ILE A 35 -4.45 1.06 13.24
C ILE A 35 -4.98 1.55 14.62
N PRO A 36 -4.37 1.18 15.77
CA PRO A 36 -4.85 1.66 17.07
C PRO A 36 -4.71 3.18 17.23
N SER A 37 -3.65 3.74 16.63
CA SER A 37 -3.39 5.17 16.66
C SER A 37 -4.45 5.94 15.88
N ILE A 38 -4.93 5.39 14.76
CA ILE A 38 -6.04 5.98 13.99
C ILE A 38 -7.33 5.93 14.80
N VAL A 39 -7.65 4.80 15.44
CA VAL A 39 -8.84 4.68 16.31
C VAL A 39 -8.82 5.73 17.42
N ARG A 40 -7.68 5.91 18.10
CA ARG A 40 -7.53 6.92 19.16
C ARG A 40 -7.60 8.35 18.63
N GLN A 41 -7.03 8.63 17.45
CA GLN A 41 -7.12 9.95 16.82
C GLN A 41 -8.54 10.26 16.33
N THR A 42 -9.31 9.25 15.92
CA THR A 42 -10.69 9.43 15.44
C THR A 42 -11.69 9.56 16.58
N PHE A 43 -11.63 8.70 17.59
CA PHE A 43 -12.64 8.62 18.65
C PHE A 43 -12.15 9.14 20.02
N GLY A 44 -10.84 9.18 20.23
CA GLY A 44 -10.22 9.60 21.49
C GLY A 44 -9.73 11.06 21.53
N GLY A 45 -9.91 11.82 20.43
CA GLY A 45 -9.53 13.23 20.37
C GLY A 45 -8.02 13.52 20.28
N GLU A 46 -7.18 12.51 20.00
CA GLU A 46 -5.73 12.71 19.80
C GLU A 46 -5.44 13.48 18.50
N ALA A 47 -4.38 14.29 18.50
CA ALA A 47 -3.93 15.01 17.32
C ALA A 47 -3.51 14.04 16.20
N ARG A 48 -3.99 14.31 14.98
CA ARG A 48 -3.71 13.49 13.79
C ARG A 48 -2.22 13.58 13.43
N ASN A 49 -1.54 12.44 13.35
CA ASN A 49 -0.13 12.40 12.97
C ASN A 49 0.02 12.65 11.46
N ALA A 50 0.81 13.65 11.07
CA ALA A 50 1.06 13.99 9.67
C ALA A 50 1.83 12.91 8.90
N ASN A 51 2.62 12.08 9.60
CA ASN A 51 3.29 10.90 9.05
C ASN A 51 2.44 9.62 9.19
N GLY A 52 1.18 9.77 9.60
CA GLY A 52 0.25 8.68 9.77
C GLY A 52 -0.21 8.08 8.44
N LEU A 53 -0.83 6.91 8.49
CA LEU A 53 -1.43 6.25 7.35
C LEU A 53 -2.48 7.17 6.72
N VAL A 54 -2.23 7.58 5.48
CA VAL A 54 -3.14 8.44 4.72
C VAL A 54 -4.21 7.55 4.08
N GLY A 55 -5.48 7.80 4.38
CA GLY A 55 -6.61 7.11 3.76
C GLY A 55 -6.87 7.57 2.33
N ILE A 56 -7.80 6.89 1.64
CA ILE A 56 -8.22 7.21 0.26
C ILE A 56 -8.73 8.66 0.17
N VAL A 57 -9.44 9.13 1.20
CA VAL A 57 -9.97 10.49 1.27
C VAL A 57 -8.86 11.51 1.54
N GLY A 58 -7.86 11.15 2.35
CA GLY A 58 -6.63 11.94 2.50
C GLY A 58 -5.91 12.15 1.16
N VAL A 59 -5.74 11.11 0.35
CA VAL A 59 -5.12 11.21 -0.99
C VAL A 59 -5.94 12.10 -1.94
N ALA A 60 -7.27 11.96 -1.92
CA ALA A 60 -8.16 12.81 -2.71
C ALA A 60 -8.02 14.29 -2.32
N ARG A 61 -7.89 14.59 -1.02
CA ARG A 61 -7.67 15.94 -0.51
C ARG A 61 -6.32 16.52 -0.92
N VAL A 62 -5.23 15.77 -0.80
CA VAL A 62 -3.89 16.18 -1.25
C VAL A 62 -3.89 16.48 -2.75
N SER A 63 -4.57 15.63 -3.53
CA SER A 63 -4.72 15.83 -4.98
C SER A 63 -5.50 17.10 -5.30
N ALA A 64 -6.61 17.36 -4.59
CA ALA A 64 -7.40 18.59 -4.74
C ALA A 64 -6.59 19.84 -4.37
N GLN A 65 -5.85 19.80 -3.25
CA GLN A 65 -4.96 20.89 -2.82
C GLN A 65 -3.86 21.17 -3.86
N THR A 66 -3.27 20.12 -4.42
CA THR A 66 -2.26 20.22 -5.49
C THR A 66 -2.85 20.87 -6.74
N ALA A 67 -4.08 20.48 -7.12
CA ALA A 67 -4.77 21.05 -8.27
C ALA A 67 -5.15 22.52 -8.06
N SER A 68 -5.61 22.89 -6.86
CA SER A 68 -6.02 24.26 -6.51
C SER A 68 -4.87 25.18 -6.11
N SER A 69 -3.65 24.66 -5.91
CA SER A 69 -2.49 25.46 -5.50
C SER A 69 -2.20 26.56 -6.51
N GLY A 70 -2.15 27.82 -6.05
CA GLY A 70 -1.77 28.97 -6.87
C GLY A 70 -0.25 29.09 -7.08
N VAL A 71 0.55 28.31 -6.36
CA VAL A 71 2.02 28.38 -6.36
C VAL A 71 2.65 27.54 -7.46
N LEU A 72 1.98 26.45 -7.88
CA LEU A 72 2.49 25.52 -8.88
C LEU A 72 2.09 25.94 -10.30
N THR A 73 3.01 25.86 -11.25
CA THR A 73 2.72 25.97 -12.68
C THR A 73 1.93 24.75 -13.18
N LEU A 74 1.21 24.88 -14.31
CA LEU A 74 0.40 23.77 -14.86
C LEU A 74 1.22 22.47 -15.08
N PRO A 75 2.45 22.51 -15.63
CA PRO A 75 3.27 21.30 -15.77
C PRO A 75 3.65 20.68 -14.41
N GLU A 76 3.93 21.49 -13.40
CA GLU A 76 4.28 21.00 -12.05
C GLU A 76 3.07 20.35 -11.38
N LYS A 77 1.87 20.92 -11.53
CA LYS A 77 0.63 20.30 -11.04
C LYS A 77 0.41 18.91 -11.63
N ILE A 78 0.56 18.78 -12.95
CA ILE A 78 0.40 17.50 -13.64
C ILE A 78 1.45 16.51 -13.14
N ALA A 79 2.71 16.93 -13.01
CA ALA A 79 3.77 16.07 -12.50
C ALA A 79 3.49 15.58 -11.07
N SER A 80 3.05 16.46 -10.17
CA SER A 80 2.68 16.10 -8.80
C SER A 80 1.49 15.14 -8.76
N LEU A 81 0.44 15.36 -9.56
CA LEU A 81 -0.71 14.46 -9.64
C LEU A 81 -0.31 13.08 -10.17
N VAL A 82 0.52 13.02 -11.21
CA VAL A 82 1.08 11.76 -11.72
C VAL A 82 1.88 11.05 -10.64
N LEU A 83 2.69 11.78 -9.86
CA LEU A 83 3.47 11.20 -8.77
C LEU A 83 2.57 10.63 -7.65
N ILE A 84 1.48 11.32 -7.29
CA ILE A 84 0.50 10.81 -6.32
C ILE A 84 -0.12 9.51 -6.84
N VAL A 85 -0.59 9.48 -8.09
CA VAL A 85 -1.19 8.28 -8.70
C VAL A 85 -0.17 7.14 -8.80
N ALA A 86 1.08 7.44 -9.17
CA ALA A 86 2.16 6.47 -9.21
C ALA A 86 2.44 5.88 -7.82
N SER A 87 2.55 6.73 -6.79
CA SER A 87 2.79 6.29 -5.41
C SER A 87 1.66 5.38 -4.89
N LEU A 88 0.41 5.73 -5.20
CA LEU A 88 -0.76 4.94 -4.82
C LEU A 88 -0.76 3.57 -5.50
N ASN A 89 -0.49 3.52 -6.82
CA ASN A 89 -0.45 2.26 -7.54
C ASN A 89 0.70 1.35 -7.08
N ILE A 90 1.87 1.92 -6.79
CA ILE A 90 3.00 1.17 -6.20
C ILE A 90 2.60 0.61 -4.84
N PHE A 91 1.96 1.42 -3.99
CA PHE A 91 1.50 0.97 -2.68
C PHE A 91 0.46 -0.15 -2.78
N ILE A 92 -0.56 0.00 -3.64
CA ILE A 92 -1.58 -1.03 -3.89
C ILE A 92 -0.94 -2.31 -4.44
N GLY A 93 -0.01 -2.18 -5.38
CA GLY A 93 0.71 -3.33 -5.94
C GLY A 93 1.49 -4.09 -4.87
N ILE A 94 2.24 -3.37 -4.01
CA ILE A 94 2.96 -3.98 -2.89
C ILE A 94 2.00 -4.58 -1.85
N PHE A 95 0.89 -3.90 -1.55
CA PHE A 95 -0.15 -4.41 -0.67
C PHE A 95 -0.73 -5.72 -1.21
N ASN A 96 -1.05 -5.79 -2.50
CA ASN A 96 -1.55 -7.00 -3.15
C ASN A 96 -0.54 -8.14 -3.16
N LEU A 97 0.77 -7.86 -3.07
CA LEU A 97 1.82 -8.87 -2.95
C LEU A 97 1.94 -9.48 -1.54
N LEU A 98 1.19 -8.96 -0.55
CA LEU A 98 1.20 -9.55 0.79
C LEU A 98 0.72 -11.02 0.75
N PRO A 99 1.33 -11.92 1.55
CA PRO A 99 1.00 -13.34 1.57
C PRO A 99 -0.28 -13.60 2.38
N ILE A 100 -1.38 -12.98 1.97
CA ILE A 100 -2.69 -13.10 2.59
C ILE A 100 -3.68 -13.43 1.49
N LEU A 101 -4.53 -14.42 1.72
CA LEU A 101 -5.41 -15.00 0.70
C LEU A 101 -6.42 -14.08 0.01
N PRO A 102 -7.00 -13.04 0.64
CA PRO A 102 -7.87 -12.12 -0.09
C PRO A 102 -7.10 -11.23 -1.07
N LEU A 103 -5.77 -11.31 -1.08
CA LEU A 103 -4.87 -10.56 -1.94
C LEU A 103 -4.14 -11.52 -2.89
N ASP A 104 -3.73 -11.03 -4.06
CA ASP A 104 -3.09 -11.83 -5.12
C ASP A 104 -1.83 -12.58 -4.62
N GLY A 105 -1.09 -11.97 -3.69
CA GLY A 105 0.10 -12.51 -3.04
C GLY A 105 -0.19 -13.74 -2.18
N GLY A 106 -1.42 -13.94 -1.72
CA GLY A 106 -1.84 -15.17 -1.04
C GLY A 106 -1.81 -16.38 -1.97
N HIS A 107 -2.29 -16.23 -3.21
CA HIS A 107 -2.20 -17.28 -4.22
C HIS A 107 -0.76 -17.53 -4.64
N MET A 108 0.05 -16.47 -4.78
CA MET A 108 1.48 -16.61 -5.04
C MET A 108 2.18 -17.36 -3.89
N ALA A 109 1.87 -17.04 -2.63
CA ALA A 109 2.45 -17.71 -1.47
C ALA A 109 2.10 -19.21 -1.44
N VAL A 110 0.86 -19.57 -1.76
CA VAL A 110 0.43 -20.97 -1.88
C VAL A 110 1.19 -21.67 -3.01
N ALA A 111 1.27 -21.07 -4.19
CA ALA A 111 2.01 -21.64 -5.33
C ALA A 111 3.50 -21.81 -5.03
N ILE A 112 4.12 -20.85 -4.33
CA ILE A 112 5.52 -20.94 -3.88
C ILE A 112 5.68 -22.08 -2.87
N ALA A 113 4.76 -22.22 -1.91
CA ALA A 113 4.78 -23.29 -0.93
C ALA A 113 4.61 -24.68 -1.58
N GLU A 114 3.72 -24.80 -2.57
CA GLU A 114 3.57 -26.01 -3.39
C GLU A 114 4.84 -26.34 -4.16
N ALA A 115 5.40 -25.36 -4.88
CA ALA A 115 6.64 -25.53 -5.64
C ALA A 115 7.80 -25.97 -4.73
N LEU A 116 7.88 -25.40 -3.53
CA LEU A 116 8.89 -25.75 -2.54
C LEU A 116 8.68 -27.17 -1.97
N ARG A 117 7.45 -27.54 -1.59
CA ARG A 117 7.11 -28.89 -1.12
C ARG A 117 7.40 -29.95 -2.19
N ARG A 118 7.06 -29.67 -3.44
CA ARG A 118 7.34 -30.55 -4.58
C ARG A 118 8.84 -30.74 -4.81
N ARG A 119 9.61 -29.65 -4.75
CA ARG A 119 11.09 -29.71 -4.84
C ARG A 119 11.70 -30.53 -3.70
N PHE A 120 11.24 -30.36 -2.47
CA PHE A 120 11.71 -31.15 -1.33
C PHE A 120 11.30 -32.62 -1.42
N ALA A 121 10.11 -32.94 -1.91
CA ALA A 121 9.65 -34.31 -2.12
C ALA A 121 10.51 -35.01 -3.18
N PHE A 122 10.75 -34.35 -4.32
CA PHE A 122 11.62 -34.85 -5.39
C PHE A 122 13.05 -35.08 -4.88
N ALA A 123 13.62 -34.12 -4.13
CA ALA A 123 14.95 -34.27 -3.53
C ALA A 123 15.06 -35.42 -2.52
N ARG A 124 13.94 -35.84 -1.91
CA ARG A 124 13.86 -36.99 -0.98
C ARG A 124 13.39 -38.28 -1.66
N GLY A 125 13.24 -38.29 -2.99
CA GLY A 125 12.74 -39.45 -3.75
C GLY A 125 11.29 -39.83 -3.41
N LYS A 126 10.50 -38.90 -2.85
CA LYS A 126 9.09 -39.11 -2.51
C LYS A 126 8.19 -38.63 -3.65
N SER A 127 7.02 -39.28 -3.78
CA SER A 127 5.97 -38.85 -4.71
C SER A 127 5.48 -37.43 -4.41
N ASP A 128 4.93 -36.79 -5.44
CA ASP A 128 4.43 -35.41 -5.37
C ASP A 128 3.36 -35.26 -4.27
N PRO A 129 3.53 -34.33 -3.30
CA PRO A 129 2.58 -34.14 -2.19
C PRO A 129 1.23 -33.54 -2.60
N GLY A 130 1.04 -33.16 -3.86
CA GLY A 130 -0.21 -32.64 -4.41
C GLY A 130 -0.50 -31.16 -4.07
N PRO A 131 -1.53 -30.57 -4.68
CA PRO A 131 -1.91 -29.16 -4.46
C PRO A 131 -2.36 -28.90 -3.02
N ILE A 132 -2.14 -27.68 -2.55
CA ILE A 132 -2.67 -27.20 -1.29
C ILE A 132 -4.15 -26.86 -1.50
N ASP A 133 -5.00 -27.44 -0.66
CA ASP A 133 -6.43 -27.17 -0.65
C ASP A 133 -6.70 -25.77 -0.09
N VAL A 134 -6.87 -24.81 -1.00
CA VAL A 134 -7.11 -23.39 -0.69
C VAL A 134 -8.52 -23.16 -0.12
N GLU A 135 -9.47 -24.06 -0.41
CA GLU A 135 -10.86 -23.94 0.05
C GLU A 135 -10.94 -24.02 1.58
N ARG A 136 -10.04 -24.79 2.20
CA ARG A 136 -9.91 -24.85 3.67
C ARG A 136 -9.50 -23.52 4.30
N LEU A 137 -8.89 -22.62 3.52
CA LEU A 137 -8.45 -21.32 4.00
C LEU A 137 -9.52 -20.24 3.80
N THR A 138 -10.59 -20.53 3.06
CA THR A 138 -11.73 -19.62 2.82
C THR A 138 -12.30 -18.98 4.10
N PRO A 139 -12.49 -19.70 5.22
CA PRO A 139 -12.99 -19.08 6.45
C PRO A 139 -12.04 -18.00 6.98
N ILE A 140 -10.73 -18.23 6.88
CA ILE A 140 -9.70 -17.26 7.29
C ILE A 140 -9.72 -16.06 6.34
N THR A 141 -9.81 -16.32 5.03
CA THR A 141 -9.96 -15.28 4.01
C THR A 141 -11.14 -14.37 4.29
N MET A 142 -12.29 -14.92 4.66
CA MET A 142 -13.49 -14.15 5.01
C MET A 142 -13.28 -13.25 6.23
N VAL A 143 -12.61 -13.76 7.28
CA VAL A 143 -12.29 -12.96 8.47
C VAL A 143 -11.35 -11.81 8.12
N VAL A 144 -10.27 -12.08 7.39
CA VAL A 144 -9.32 -11.04 6.96
C VAL A 144 -10.02 -10.02 6.07
N PHE A 145 -10.83 -10.46 5.11
CA PHE A 145 -11.59 -9.58 4.24
C PHE A 145 -12.51 -8.65 5.03
N ALA A 146 -13.25 -9.19 6.01
CA ALA A 146 -14.09 -8.39 6.89
C ALA A 146 -13.28 -7.37 7.70
N LEU A 147 -12.10 -7.75 8.20
CA LEU A 147 -11.19 -6.83 8.92
C LEU A 147 -10.69 -5.70 8.01
N LEU A 148 -10.29 -6.01 6.77
CA LEU A 148 -9.84 -5.00 5.81
C LEU A 148 -10.98 -4.06 5.40
N ALA A 149 -12.20 -4.59 5.21
CA ALA A 149 -13.38 -3.79 4.94
C ALA A 149 -13.72 -2.87 6.12
N ALA A 150 -13.66 -3.38 7.36
CA ALA A 150 -13.86 -2.59 8.57
C ALA A 150 -12.79 -1.48 8.72
N LEU A 151 -11.52 -1.80 8.45
CA LEU A 151 -10.44 -0.80 8.45
C LEU A 151 -10.69 0.29 7.40
N THR A 152 -11.14 -0.09 6.21
CA THR A 152 -11.46 0.86 5.12
C THR A 152 -12.59 1.81 5.53
N LEU A 153 -13.65 1.27 6.14
CA LEU A 153 -14.76 2.08 6.68
C LEU A 153 -14.29 2.98 7.82
N LEU A 154 -13.41 2.49 8.69
CA LEU A 154 -12.84 3.26 9.78
C LEU A 154 -12.00 4.43 9.27
N LEU A 155 -11.14 4.21 8.27
CA LEU A 155 -10.34 5.27 7.65
C LEU A 155 -11.23 6.31 6.97
N LEU A 156 -12.28 5.86 6.28
CA LEU A 156 -13.27 6.75 5.68
C LEU A 156 -13.93 7.63 6.74
N ALA A 157 -14.38 7.04 7.85
CA ALA A 157 -14.96 7.78 8.96
C ALA A 157 -13.94 8.74 9.59
N ALA A 158 -12.70 8.29 9.80
CA ALA A 158 -11.61 9.08 10.35
C ALA A 158 -11.33 10.33 9.50
N ASP A 159 -11.25 10.19 8.18
CA ASP A 159 -10.96 11.29 7.27
C ASP A 159 -12.12 12.29 7.14
N ILE A 160 -13.36 11.87 7.44
CA ILE A 160 -14.55 12.75 7.48
C ILE A 160 -14.59 13.56 8.78
N PHE A 161 -14.42 12.89 9.94
CA PHE A 161 -14.59 13.53 11.25
C PHE A 161 -13.34 14.24 11.77
N ASN A 162 -12.14 13.72 11.48
CA ASN A 162 -10.86 14.31 11.91
C ASN A 162 -9.86 14.29 10.75
N PRO A 163 -10.04 15.18 9.76
CA PRO A 163 -9.20 15.17 8.59
C PRO A 163 -7.75 15.52 8.90
N ILE A 164 -6.84 14.87 8.19
CA ILE A 164 -5.41 15.22 8.24
C ILE A 164 -5.26 16.66 7.71
N SER A 165 -4.78 17.55 8.59
CA SER A 165 -4.29 18.86 8.18
C SER A 165 -2.80 18.73 7.88
N LEU A 166 -2.47 18.65 6.59
CA LEU A 166 -1.10 18.89 6.14
C LEU A 166 -0.93 20.40 6.18
N GLY A 167 -0.46 20.92 7.32
CA GLY A 167 -0.11 22.33 7.48
C GLY A 167 1.10 22.66 6.61
N LEU A 168 0.83 22.90 5.33
CA LEU A 168 1.75 23.45 4.33
C LEU A 168 1.32 24.88 4.01
#